data_AF-I1CB86-F1
#
_entry.id   AF-I1CB86-F1
#
_cell.length_a   1.000
_cell.length_b   1.000
_cell.length_c   1.000
_cell.angle_alpha   90.00
_cell.angle_beta   90.00
_cell.angle_gamma   90.00
#
_symmetry.space_group_name_H-M   'P 1'
#
loop_
_entity.id
_entity.type
_entity.pdbx_description
1 polymer ?
#
loop_
_entity_poly.entity_id
_entity_poly.type
_entity_poly.pdbx_seq_one_letter_code
_entity_poly.pdbx_strand_id
1 'polypeptide(L)'
;MTQLFNLIRYEQEHTIQHKPFSICFILLFFFSPTRLHHNRKKRGHVSAGHGRVGKHRKHPGGRGLAGGQHHHRINMDKYHPGYFGKVGMRHFHLKKNPYWRPVVNLDKIWTLAGEGAREQYKNTEKVPVIDALQNVRLRQGFG
;
A
#
# COMPACT_ATOMS: atom_id res chain seq x y z
N MET A 1 37.58 36.42 -7.73
CA MET A 1 37.55 37.75 -7.08
C MET A 1 36.53 38.56 -7.84
N THR A 2 35.32 38.80 -7.38
CA THR A 2 34.78 38.96 -6.02
C THR A 2 33.28 38.63 -6.14
N GLN A 3 32.81 37.61 -5.40
CA GLN A 3 31.91 37.77 -4.26
C GLN A 3 30.50 38.22 -4.69
N LEU A 4 29.48 37.37 -4.53
CA LEU A 4 28.67 37.34 -3.29
C LEU A 4 28.28 38.75 -2.88
N PHE A 5 27.01 39.14 -3.01
CA PHE A 5 26.24 39.74 -1.92
C PHE A 5 24.81 40.06 -2.39
N ASN A 6 23.84 39.65 -1.58
CA ASN A 6 22.42 40.06 -1.54
C ASN A 6 21.53 39.43 -2.62
N LEU A 7 20.86 38.29 -2.39
CA LEU A 7 19.92 37.96 -1.30
C LEU A 7 18.80 39.01 -1.14
N ILE A 8 17.57 38.49 -1.12
CA ILE A 8 16.32 39.08 -0.60
C ILE A 8 15.50 39.95 -1.58
N ARG A 9 14.84 39.27 -2.52
CA ARG A 9 13.47 39.58 -2.94
C ARG A 9 12.68 38.27 -2.76
N TYR A 10 12.43 37.84 -1.52
CA TYR A 10 11.17 38.03 -0.78
C TYR A 10 9.96 38.24 -1.70
N GLU A 11 9.46 37.14 -2.27
CA GLU A 11 8.02 36.98 -2.40
C GLU A 11 7.65 35.52 -2.18
N GLN A 12 6.88 35.33 -1.12
CA GLN A 12 6.34 34.09 -0.61
C GLN A 12 5.12 33.72 -1.44
N GLU A 13 5.23 32.67 -2.26
CA GLU A 13 4.06 31.91 -2.66
C GLU A 13 4.28 30.42 -2.33
N HIS A 14 3.61 30.01 -1.27
CA HIS A 14 3.38 28.62 -0.89
C HIS A 14 2.72 27.85 -2.04
N THR A 15 3.52 27.23 -2.90
CA THR A 15 3.04 26.20 -3.82
C THR A 15 3.21 24.83 -3.17
N ILE A 16 2.11 24.41 -2.55
CA ILE A 16 1.88 23.08 -2.01
C ILE A 16 2.08 22.08 -3.14
N GLN A 17 3.20 21.33 -3.11
CA GLN A 17 3.37 20.16 -3.96
C GLN A 17 2.42 19.05 -3.47
N HIS A 18 1.16 19.14 -3.90
CA HIS A 18 0.29 17.98 -3.96
C HIS A 18 0.91 17.01 -4.95
N LYS A 19 1.48 15.92 -4.44
CA LYS A 19 1.77 14.74 -5.26
C LYS A 19 0.50 14.46 -6.07
N PRO A 20 0.55 14.32 -7.40
CA PRO A 20 -0.61 13.86 -8.14
C PRO A 20 -0.90 12.45 -7.66
N PHE A 21 -1.84 12.34 -6.71
CA PHE A 21 -2.56 11.11 -6.46
C PHE A 21 -3.09 10.70 -7.81
N SER A 22 -2.47 9.66 -8.37
CA SER A 22 -2.83 8.97 -9.59
C SER A 22 -4.31 9.18 -9.97
N ILE A 23 -4.53 10.12 -10.89
CA ILE A 23 -5.83 10.35 -11.55
C ILE A 23 -6.26 9.11 -12.36
N CYS A 24 -5.38 8.11 -12.49
CA CYS A 24 -5.67 6.83 -13.12
C CYS A 24 -6.60 5.92 -12.27
N PHE A 25 -6.73 6.14 -10.95
CA PHE A 25 -7.59 5.28 -10.11
C PHE A 25 -9.09 5.62 -10.18
N ILE A 26 -9.46 6.79 -10.72
CA ILE A 26 -10.87 7.21 -10.87
C ILE A 26 -11.49 6.64 -12.16
N LEU A 27 -10.68 6.24 -13.14
CA LEU A 27 -11.14 5.68 -14.42
C LEU A 27 -11.49 4.18 -14.39
N LEU A 28 -11.22 3.47 -13.29
CA LEU A 28 -11.55 2.04 -13.15
C LEU A 28 -12.91 1.77 -12.50
N PHE A 29 -13.53 2.78 -11.86
CA PHE A 29 -14.87 2.64 -11.27
C PHE A 29 -16.02 2.98 -12.24
N PHE A 30 -15.69 3.55 -13.41
CA PHE A 30 -16.69 3.97 -14.40
C PHE A 30 -17.04 2.89 -15.45
N PHE A 31 -16.41 1.72 -15.41
CA PHE A 31 -16.59 0.67 -16.44
C PHE A 31 -17.06 -0.69 -15.89
N SER A 32 -17.80 -0.71 -14.77
CA SER A 32 -18.62 -1.89 -14.47
C SER A 32 -19.97 -1.75 -15.18
N PRO A 33 -20.34 -2.64 -16.11
CA PRO A 33 -21.57 -2.47 -16.87
C PRO A 33 -22.79 -2.53 -15.94
N THR A 34 -23.61 -1.48 -15.97
CA THR A 34 -24.77 -1.32 -15.07
C THR A 34 -25.77 -2.47 -15.14
N ARG A 35 -25.77 -3.23 -16.23
CA ARG A 35 -26.60 -4.43 -16.45
C ARG A 35 -26.30 -5.57 -15.46
N LEU A 36 -25.07 -5.69 -14.97
CA LEU A 36 -24.67 -6.75 -14.04
C LEU A 36 -24.95 -6.40 -12.57
N HIS A 37 -25.29 -5.13 -12.29
CA HIS A 37 -25.55 -4.69 -10.91
C HIS A 37 -26.82 -5.34 -10.34
N HIS A 38 -26.73 -5.92 -9.15
CA HIS A 38 -27.84 -6.65 -8.52
C HIS A 38 -29.10 -5.79 -8.35
N ASN A 39 -28.98 -4.46 -8.18
CA ASN A 39 -30.12 -3.52 -8.14
C ASN A 39 -31.01 -3.57 -9.38
N ARG A 40 -30.53 -4.00 -10.55
CA ARG A 40 -31.38 -4.13 -11.75
C ARG A 40 -32.51 -5.14 -11.53
N LYS A 41 -32.22 -6.27 -10.86
CA LYS A 41 -33.20 -7.31 -10.53
C LYS A 41 -34.20 -6.89 -9.44
N LYS A 42 -33.89 -5.84 -8.68
CA LYS A 42 -34.71 -5.36 -7.54
C LYS A 42 -35.73 -4.29 -7.91
N ARG A 43 -35.78 -3.82 -9.17
CA ARG A 43 -36.82 -2.87 -9.62
C ARG A 43 -38.20 -3.53 -9.48
N GLY A 44 -39.20 -2.76 -9.06
CA GLY A 44 -40.53 -3.27 -8.72
C GLY A 44 -40.68 -3.83 -7.30
N HIS A 45 -39.57 -4.08 -6.58
CA HIS A 45 -39.63 -4.48 -5.17
C HIS A 45 -39.68 -3.25 -4.25
N VAL A 46 -40.56 -3.26 -3.26
CA VAL A 46 -40.89 -2.09 -2.42
C VAL A 46 -39.69 -1.54 -1.63
N SER A 47 -38.75 -2.38 -1.18
CA SER A 47 -37.66 -1.98 -0.27
C SER A 47 -36.25 -2.26 -0.78
N ALA A 48 -36.10 -2.65 -2.06
CA ALA A 48 -34.82 -2.99 -2.69
C ALA A 48 -33.90 -3.93 -1.86
N GLY A 49 -34.49 -4.80 -1.03
CA GLY A 49 -33.77 -5.78 -0.21
C GLY A 49 -33.23 -5.25 1.13
N HIS A 50 -33.66 -4.08 1.60
CA HIS A 50 -33.28 -3.54 2.91
C HIS A 50 -34.33 -3.76 4.02
N GLY A 51 -35.32 -4.63 3.76
CA GLY A 51 -36.42 -4.92 4.70
C GLY A 51 -37.45 -3.80 4.82
N ARG A 52 -38.63 -4.09 5.38
CA ARG A 52 -39.73 -3.12 5.55
C ARG A 52 -39.62 -2.31 6.84
N VAL A 53 -39.20 -2.97 7.94
CA VAL A 53 -39.20 -2.40 9.30
C VAL A 53 -37.94 -1.58 9.58
N GLY A 54 -36.75 -2.20 9.47
CA GLY A 54 -35.48 -1.55 9.80
C GLY A 54 -35.10 -0.39 8.88
N LYS A 55 -35.49 -0.46 7.59
CA LYS A 55 -35.24 0.50 6.50
C LYS A 55 -33.75 0.86 6.30
N HIS A 56 -33.38 1.17 5.07
CA HIS A 56 -32.05 1.70 4.81
C HIS A 56 -31.97 3.17 5.26
N ARG A 57 -31.07 3.46 6.22
CA ARG A 57 -30.82 4.82 6.74
C ARG A 57 -29.36 5.19 6.53
N LYS A 58 -29.07 6.50 6.49
CA LYS A 58 -27.76 7.02 6.08
C LYS A 58 -26.60 6.52 6.96
N HIS A 59 -26.66 6.66 8.29
CA HIS A 59 -25.57 6.27 9.20
C HIS A 59 -26.09 5.79 10.57
N PRO A 60 -26.65 4.56 10.67
CA PRO A 60 -27.23 4.07 11.93
C PRO A 60 -26.21 3.79 13.04
N GLY A 61 -24.97 3.42 12.69
CA GLY A 61 -23.92 3.07 13.66
C GLY A 61 -22.78 4.08 13.78
N GLY A 62 -22.95 5.27 13.20
CA GLY A 62 -21.87 6.25 13.00
C GLY A 62 -21.24 6.19 11.62
N ARG A 63 -20.20 7.01 11.41
CA ARG A 63 -19.42 7.06 10.16
C ARG A 63 -18.02 6.50 10.41
N GLY A 64 -17.50 5.71 9.48
CA GLY A 64 -16.16 5.12 9.59
C GLY A 64 -16.03 4.19 10.80
N LEU A 65 -14.94 4.34 11.56
CA LEU A 65 -14.62 3.54 12.74
C LEU A 65 -15.14 4.14 14.07
N ALA A 66 -16.15 5.03 14.00
CA ALA A 66 -16.75 5.63 15.17
C ALA A 66 -17.33 4.57 16.11
N GLY A 67 -17.19 4.75 17.42
CA GLY A 67 -17.75 3.83 18.42
C GLY A 67 -16.94 2.55 18.68
N GLY A 68 -15.71 2.45 18.16
CA GLY A 68 -14.89 1.25 18.30
C GLY A 68 -14.59 0.81 19.74
N GLN A 69 -14.68 1.70 20.73
CA GLN A 69 -14.57 1.36 22.17
C GLN A 69 -15.93 1.29 22.89
N HIS A 70 -17.01 1.71 22.22
CA HIS A 70 -18.34 1.82 22.80
C HIS A 70 -19.26 0.77 22.17
N HIS A 71 -20.14 1.17 21.24
CA HIS A 71 -21.13 0.28 20.64
C HIS A 71 -20.58 -0.66 19.55
N HIS A 72 -19.36 -0.44 19.06
CA HIS A 72 -18.65 -1.38 18.17
C HIS A 72 -17.49 -2.11 18.86
N ARG A 73 -17.41 -2.05 20.19
CA ARG A 73 -16.36 -2.69 20.99
C ARG A 73 -16.20 -4.18 20.67
N ILE A 74 -17.31 -4.91 20.64
CA ILE A 74 -17.31 -6.36 20.39
C ILE A 74 -16.65 -6.69 19.04
N ASN A 75 -16.91 -5.88 18.01
CA ASN A 75 -16.32 -6.08 16.70
C ASN A 75 -14.81 -5.81 16.69
N MET A 76 -14.38 -4.72 17.36
CA MET A 76 -12.97 -4.34 17.43
C MET A 76 -12.16 -5.33 18.27
N ASP A 77 -12.65 -5.74 19.42
CA ASP A 77 -11.94 -6.68 20.30
C ASP A 77 -11.84 -8.07 19.67
N LYS A 78 -12.86 -8.48 18.90
CA LYS A 78 -12.89 -9.81 18.27
C LYS A 78 -11.98 -9.91 17.05
N TYR A 79 -12.02 -8.92 16.16
CA TYR A 79 -11.33 -9.01 14.85
C TYR A 79 -10.06 -8.16 14.77
N HIS A 80 -9.89 -7.18 15.65
CA HIS A 80 -8.79 -6.22 15.61
C HIS A 80 -8.12 -6.05 16.99
N PRO A 81 -7.62 -7.13 17.61
CA PRO A 81 -6.91 -7.02 18.87
C PRO A 81 -5.64 -6.17 18.69
N GLY A 82 -5.38 -5.26 19.62
CA GLY A 82 -4.22 -4.36 19.58
C GLY A 82 -4.40 -3.12 18.69
N TYR A 83 -5.59 -2.88 18.12
CA TYR A 83 -5.86 -1.66 17.36
C TYR A 83 -5.79 -0.40 18.25
N PHE A 84 -6.32 -0.49 19.47
CA PHE A 84 -6.23 0.58 20.45
C PHE A 84 -4.98 0.42 21.31
N GLY A 85 -4.17 1.47 21.39
CA GLY A 85 -2.97 1.52 22.24
C GLY A 85 -1.85 2.33 21.61
N LYS A 86 -0.79 2.56 22.39
CA LYS A 86 0.49 3.09 21.91
C LYS A 86 1.56 2.05 22.21
N VAL A 87 2.36 1.71 21.20
CA VAL A 87 3.43 0.71 21.33
C VAL A 87 4.71 1.24 20.69
N GLY A 88 5.85 1.02 21.35
CA GLY A 88 7.18 1.32 20.83
C GLY A 88 7.58 2.80 20.87
N MET A 89 8.77 3.08 20.33
CA MET A 89 9.33 4.44 20.22
C MET A 89 8.92 5.10 18.90
N ARG A 90 8.63 6.41 18.95
CA ARG A 90 8.28 7.18 17.75
C ARG A 90 9.55 7.56 16.98
N HIS A 91 9.66 7.11 15.74
CA HIS A 91 10.74 7.51 14.84
C HIS A 91 10.30 8.67 13.93
N PHE A 92 10.87 9.86 14.16
CA PHE A 92 10.59 11.05 13.36
C PHE A 92 11.40 11.03 12.06
N HIS A 93 10.83 11.55 10.96
CA HIS A 93 11.48 11.62 9.65
C HIS A 93 12.12 10.28 9.21
N LEU A 94 11.33 9.21 9.22
CA LEU A 94 11.78 7.88 8.78
C LEU A 94 12.17 7.90 7.29
N LYS A 95 13.48 7.90 6.99
CA LYS A 95 14.02 7.66 5.65
C LYS A 95 14.05 6.15 5.40
N LYS A 96 13.35 5.64 4.39
CA LYS A 96 13.26 4.18 4.13
C LYS A 96 14.50 3.57 3.48
N ASN A 97 15.24 4.34 2.66
CA ASN A 97 16.45 3.89 1.97
C ASN A 97 17.53 3.28 2.90
N PRO A 98 17.91 3.89 4.04
CA PRO A 98 18.88 3.29 4.95
C PRO A 98 18.41 2.00 5.64
N TYR A 99 17.08 1.76 5.74
CA TYR A 99 16.54 0.52 6.29
C TYR A 99 16.32 -0.57 5.23
N TRP A 100 16.70 -0.31 3.98
CA TRP A 100 16.56 -1.29 2.91
C TRP A 100 17.53 -2.45 3.13
N ARG A 101 16.99 -3.58 3.59
CA ARG A 101 17.74 -4.81 3.84
C ARG A 101 16.92 -6.05 3.45
N PRO A 102 16.82 -6.36 2.16
CA PRO A 102 16.15 -7.57 1.70
C PRO A 102 16.91 -8.81 2.14
N VAL A 103 16.17 -9.86 2.48
CA VAL A 103 16.71 -11.14 2.98
C VAL A 103 16.50 -12.22 1.93
N VAL A 104 17.52 -13.04 1.69
CA VAL A 104 17.49 -14.18 0.75
C VAL A 104 17.73 -15.46 1.54
N ASN A 105 16.90 -16.48 1.30
CA ASN A 105 17.06 -17.80 1.90
C ASN A 105 18.05 -18.66 1.08
N LEU A 106 18.76 -19.59 1.75
CA LEU A 106 19.76 -20.46 1.12
C LEU A 106 19.18 -21.30 -0.04
N ASP A 107 17.96 -21.78 0.13
CA ASP A 107 17.23 -22.61 -0.85
C ASP A 107 17.06 -21.90 -2.21
N LYS A 108 17.00 -20.56 -2.18
CA LYS A 108 16.73 -19.71 -3.34
C LYS A 108 18.00 -19.17 -4.01
N ILE A 109 19.19 -19.48 -3.48
CA ILE A 109 20.46 -18.99 -4.04
C ILE A 109 20.67 -19.47 -5.48
N TRP A 110 20.35 -20.75 -5.76
CA TRP A 110 20.48 -21.31 -7.11
C TRP A 110 19.54 -20.68 -8.13
N THR A 111 18.42 -20.10 -7.70
CA THR A 111 17.53 -19.35 -8.59
C THR A 111 18.17 -18.04 -9.06
N LEU A 112 19.07 -17.45 -8.26
CA LEU A 112 19.80 -16.24 -8.63
C LEU A 112 20.95 -16.51 -9.61
N ALA A 113 21.44 -17.75 -9.66
CA ALA A 113 22.51 -18.18 -10.57
C ALA A 113 22.05 -18.37 -12.02
N GLY A 114 20.73 -18.38 -12.27
CA GLY A 114 20.15 -18.67 -13.59
C GLY A 114 19.84 -20.16 -13.81
N GLU A 115 19.00 -20.43 -14.81
CA GLU A 115 18.61 -21.81 -15.17
C GLU A 115 19.82 -22.57 -15.73
N GLY A 116 20.01 -23.82 -15.30
CA GLY A 116 21.11 -24.68 -15.77
C GLY A 116 22.47 -24.47 -15.09
N ALA A 117 22.70 -23.34 -14.39
CA ALA A 117 23.96 -23.08 -13.70
C ALA A 117 24.27 -24.16 -12.65
N ARG A 118 23.25 -24.64 -11.92
CA ARG A 118 23.42 -25.70 -10.93
C ARG A 118 23.93 -27.02 -11.52
N GLU A 119 23.50 -27.35 -12.73
CA GLU A 119 23.90 -28.59 -13.41
C GLU A 119 25.32 -28.49 -13.97
N GLN A 120 25.68 -27.33 -14.52
CA GLN A 120 27.02 -27.05 -15.05
C GLN A 120 28.12 -27.12 -13.98
N TYR A 121 27.82 -26.72 -12.74
CA TYR A 121 28.80 -26.67 -11.64
C TYR A 121 28.69 -27.85 -10.66
N LYS A 122 27.92 -28.90 -10.98
CA LYS A 122 27.73 -30.05 -10.08
C LYS A 122 29.01 -30.87 -9.83
N ASN A 123 29.86 -31.00 -10.86
CA ASN A 123 31.05 -31.86 -10.84
C ASN A 123 32.34 -31.12 -11.22
N THR A 124 32.33 -29.78 -11.18
CA THR A 124 33.47 -28.94 -11.60
C THR A 124 34.19 -28.41 -10.37
N GLU A 125 35.53 -28.34 -10.36
CA GLU A 125 36.30 -27.74 -9.26
C GLU A 125 36.06 -26.21 -9.11
N LYS A 126 35.54 -25.56 -10.16
CA LYS A 126 35.22 -24.14 -10.17
C LYS A 126 33.87 -23.88 -9.50
N VAL A 127 33.84 -22.92 -8.57
CA VAL A 127 32.64 -22.54 -7.80
C VAL A 127 31.98 -21.29 -8.40
N PRO A 128 30.65 -21.25 -8.57
CA PRO A 128 29.96 -20.06 -9.06
C PRO A 128 29.91 -18.95 -8.00
N VAL A 129 30.24 -17.72 -8.41
CA VAL A 129 30.08 -16.52 -7.57
C VAL A 129 28.70 -15.92 -7.86
N ILE A 130 27.84 -15.90 -6.86
CA ILE A 130 26.46 -15.41 -7.00
C ILE A 130 26.35 -14.06 -6.30
N ASP A 131 26.20 -12.98 -7.08
CA ASP A 131 25.96 -11.64 -6.55
C ASP A 131 24.49 -11.47 -6.19
N ALA A 132 24.21 -11.49 -4.88
CA ALA A 132 22.87 -11.27 -4.36
C ALA A 132 22.44 -9.79 -4.46
N LEU A 133 23.36 -8.83 -4.51
CA LEU A 133 23.05 -7.41 -4.55
C LEU A 133 22.53 -7.00 -5.94
N GLN A 134 23.19 -7.47 -7.01
CA GLN A 134 22.81 -7.17 -8.39
C GLN A 134 21.36 -7.59 -8.70
N ASN A 135 20.99 -8.81 -8.31
CA ASN A 135 19.66 -9.36 -8.58
C ASN A 135 18.54 -8.66 -7.81
N VAL A 136 18.84 -8.18 -6.60
CA VAL A 136 17.86 -7.52 -5.74
C VAL A 136 17.67 -6.05 -6.15
N ARG A 137 18.69 -5.41 -6.73
CA ARG A 137 18.62 -4.02 -7.23
C ARG A 137 17.75 -3.86 -8.48
N LEU A 138 17.71 -4.87 -9.36
CA LEU A 138 17.07 -4.81 -10.68
C LEU A 138 15.53 -4.82 -10.67
N ARG A 139 14.87 -5.01 -9.51
CA ARG A 139 13.40 -4.94 -9.42
C ARG A 139 12.83 -3.60 -8.97
N GLN A 140 13.67 -2.65 -8.57
CA GLN A 140 13.24 -1.27 -8.36
C GLN A 140 13.62 -0.45 -9.58
N GLY A 141 12.73 -0.47 -10.58
CA GLY A 141 12.71 0.54 -11.62
C GLY A 141 12.58 1.90 -10.94
N PHE A 142 13.66 2.68 -10.97
CA PHE A 142 13.63 4.10 -10.71
C PHE A 142 12.75 4.75 -11.78
N GLY A 143 11.65 5.34 -11.35
CA GLY A 143 10.92 6.38 -12.06
C GLY A 143 11.05 7.68 -11.30
#